data_AF-A0A1V6PUM5-F1
#
_entry.id   AF-A0A1V6PUM5-F1
#
_cell.length_a   1.000
_cell.length_b   1.000
_cell.length_c   1.000
_cell.angle_alpha   90.00
_cell.angle_beta   90.00
_cell.angle_gamma   90.00
#
_symmetry.space_group_name_H-M   'P 1'
#
loop_
_entity.id
_entity.type
_entity.pdbx_description
1 polymer ?
#
loop_
_entity_poly.entity_id
_entity_poly.type
_entity_poly.pdbx_seq_one_letter_code
_entity_poly.pdbx_strand_id
1 'polypeptide(L)'
;MKRLQHTLLRLKPTQPSPALRSNLNRYLNLNLSPSLSLRGTTKAMFTFTVPDTDLRVNSIPELTQKDLLAFPAFKIWIATLQQSLSRQQHPSHEFHKDPYVLRKIDIQAVDRFGGNRLGFVKLKADVSNGQGETLPGSVFLRGGSVGMLLILQPNDLPKDSEKDKKAVLTIQPRIPVGSLSFPEIPAGMLDDSGTFAGAAAKEIQEETGLLVEQNELIDMTALALQVGQEPDYGERLQRAVYPSAGGSDEFIPLFLCQKRMPRSEIEALQGKLSGLRGC
;
A
#
# COMPACT_ATOMS: atom_id res chain seq x y z
N MET A 1 -6.83 -3.29 -26.05
CA MET A 1 -7.53 -2.07 -26.54
C MET A 1 -8.16 -1.35 -25.35
N LYS A 2 -7.66 -0.16 -24.95
CA LYS A 2 -8.22 0.61 -23.81
C LYS A 2 -9.38 1.50 -24.31
N ARG A 3 -10.62 1.27 -23.86
CA ARG A 3 -11.73 2.22 -24.01
C ARG A 3 -11.65 3.27 -22.90
N LEU A 4 -11.32 4.51 -23.26
CA LEU A 4 -11.49 5.69 -22.40
C LEU A 4 -12.90 6.25 -22.58
N GLN A 5 -13.64 6.47 -21.48
CA GLN A 5 -14.77 7.39 -21.46
C GLN A 5 -14.30 8.72 -20.86
N HIS A 6 -14.48 9.81 -21.61
CA HIS A 6 -14.11 11.16 -21.23
C HIS A 6 -15.12 11.73 -20.22
N THR A 7 -14.63 12.33 -19.13
CA THR A 7 -15.36 13.38 -18.40
C THR A 7 -14.40 14.56 -18.24
N LEU A 8 -14.66 15.64 -18.98
CA LEU A 8 -13.91 16.89 -18.89
C LEU A 8 -14.29 17.66 -17.62
N LEU A 9 -13.37 17.77 -16.67
CA LEU A 9 -13.43 18.79 -15.61
C LEU A 9 -12.58 20.00 -16.05
N ARG A 10 -13.25 21.14 -16.23
CA ARG A 10 -12.65 22.40 -16.66
C ARG A 10 -11.99 23.08 -15.45
N LEU A 11 -10.68 22.96 -15.30
CA LEU A 11 -9.91 23.70 -14.30
C LEU A 11 -9.62 25.11 -14.82
N LYS A 12 -10.00 26.15 -14.06
CA LYS A 12 -9.58 27.54 -14.33
C LYS A 12 -8.13 27.71 -13.89
N PRO A 13 -7.23 28.27 -14.73
CA PRO A 13 -5.85 28.53 -14.34
C PRO A 13 -5.75 29.79 -13.45
N THR A 14 -5.21 29.64 -12.25
CA THR A 14 -4.70 30.75 -11.42
C THR A 14 -3.21 30.95 -11.72
N GLN A 15 -2.81 32.18 -12.06
CA GLN A 15 -1.41 32.51 -12.36
C GLN A 15 -0.53 32.53 -11.09
N PRO A 16 0.74 32.09 -11.18
CA PRO A 16 1.71 32.21 -10.08
C PRO A 16 2.37 33.60 -10.04
N SER A 17 2.57 34.13 -8.83
CA SER A 17 3.31 35.38 -8.56
C SER A 17 4.84 35.22 -8.73
N PRO A 18 5.58 36.23 -9.19
CA PRO A 18 7.00 36.12 -9.49
C PRO A 18 7.89 36.55 -8.31
N ALA A 19 8.54 35.58 -7.63
CA ALA A 19 9.77 35.84 -6.88
C ALA A 19 10.45 34.51 -6.51
N LEU A 20 11.68 34.31 -7.02
CA LEU A 20 12.81 33.54 -6.47
C LEU A 20 13.65 32.92 -7.60
N ARG A 21 14.46 33.76 -8.24
CA ARG A 21 15.67 33.37 -8.94
C ARG A 21 16.86 34.02 -8.23
N SER A 22 17.66 33.23 -7.52
CA SER A 22 19.13 33.34 -7.45
C SER A 22 19.66 32.48 -6.30
N ASN A 23 20.86 31.92 -6.49
CA ASN A 23 21.68 31.13 -5.55
C ASN A 23 21.60 29.60 -5.64
N LEU A 24 21.73 29.05 -6.86
CA LEU A 24 22.48 27.79 -7.07
C LEU A 24 23.82 28.14 -7.72
N ASN A 25 24.86 28.34 -6.91
CA ASN A 25 26.28 28.24 -7.32
C ASN A 25 27.19 28.48 -6.10
N ARG A 26 27.10 27.63 -5.07
CA ARG A 26 28.10 27.66 -3.99
C ARG A 26 28.39 26.34 -3.26
N TYR A 27 27.94 25.19 -3.77
CA TYR A 27 28.27 23.90 -3.16
C TYR A 27 28.70 22.88 -4.21
N LEU A 28 29.83 23.15 -4.85
CA LEU A 28 30.64 22.15 -5.54
C LEU A 28 32.08 22.41 -5.12
N ASN A 29 32.48 21.76 -4.02
CA ASN A 29 33.86 21.38 -3.68
C ASN A 29 33.88 20.81 -2.26
N LEU A 30 33.59 19.53 -2.12
CA LEU A 30 34.02 18.74 -0.98
C LEU A 30 34.79 17.53 -1.50
N ASN A 31 36.05 17.47 -1.09
CA ASN A 31 37.04 16.49 -1.47
C ASN A 31 36.61 15.06 -1.09
N LEU A 32 36.64 14.16 -2.07
CA LEU A 32 36.49 12.72 -1.89
C LEU A 32 37.75 12.17 -1.19
N SER A 33 37.56 11.56 -0.02
CA SER A 33 38.56 10.69 0.60
C SER A 33 38.22 9.23 0.20
N PRO A 34 39.18 8.41 -0.27
CA PRO A 34 38.89 7.02 -0.62
C PRO A 34 38.65 6.21 0.66
N SER A 35 37.44 5.68 0.83
CA SER A 35 37.10 4.75 1.90
C SER A 35 37.71 3.37 1.62
N LEU A 36 38.25 2.75 2.68
CA LEU A 36 38.78 1.38 2.61
C LEU A 36 37.68 0.41 2.15
N SER A 37 37.98 -0.33 1.07
CA SER A 37 37.19 -1.46 0.60
C SER A 37 37.25 -2.61 1.61
N LEU A 38 36.22 -2.74 2.45
CA LEU A 38 35.91 -3.99 3.14
C LEU A 38 35.42 -4.98 2.09
N ARG A 39 36.28 -5.94 1.71
CA ARG A 39 35.87 -7.12 0.94
C ARG A 39 34.95 -7.99 1.79
N GLY A 40 33.66 -7.67 1.79
CA GLY A 40 32.63 -8.59 2.23
C GLY A 40 32.57 -9.76 1.26
N THR A 41 32.63 -10.98 1.77
CA THR A 41 32.29 -12.19 0.99
C THR A 41 30.86 -12.05 0.48
N THR A 42 30.69 -11.77 -0.81
CA THR A 42 29.38 -11.77 -1.46
C THR A 42 28.84 -13.20 -1.39
N LYS A 43 27.86 -13.45 -0.53
CA LYS A 43 27.11 -14.70 -0.60
C LYS A 43 26.48 -14.78 -2.00
N ALA A 44 26.42 -15.98 -2.56
CA ALA A 44 25.93 -16.18 -3.92
C ALA A 44 24.40 -16.19 -3.96
N MET A 45 23.84 -15.64 -5.04
CA MET A 45 22.42 -15.87 -5.38
C MET A 45 22.17 -17.37 -5.50
N PHE A 46 20.95 -17.78 -5.18
CA PHE A 46 20.55 -19.20 -5.27
C PHE A 46 19.15 -19.32 -5.85
N THR A 47 18.83 -20.49 -6.39
CA THR A 47 17.52 -20.77 -6.97
C THR A 47 16.83 -21.86 -6.17
N PHE A 48 15.52 -21.69 -5.95
CA PHE A 48 14.66 -22.72 -5.40
C PHE A 48 13.34 -22.80 -6.16
N THR A 49 12.62 -23.89 -5.97
CA THR A 49 11.28 -24.09 -6.54
C THR A 49 10.24 -23.90 -5.43
N VAL A 50 9.16 -23.19 -5.73
CA VAL A 50 8.02 -23.06 -4.80
C VAL A 50 7.38 -24.45 -4.63
N PRO A 51 7.15 -24.92 -3.38
CA PRO A 51 6.56 -26.26 -3.14
C PRO A 51 5.29 -26.49 -3.95
N ASP A 52 5.11 -27.72 -4.43
CA ASP A 52 3.95 -28.18 -5.21
C ASP A 52 3.73 -27.45 -6.55
N THR A 53 4.76 -26.76 -7.06
CA THR A 53 4.72 -26.07 -8.36
C THR A 53 6.05 -26.24 -9.09
N ASP A 54 6.08 -25.91 -10.39
CA ASP A 54 7.32 -25.80 -11.18
C ASP A 54 7.92 -24.37 -11.17
N LEU A 55 7.40 -23.48 -10.32
CA LEU A 55 7.79 -22.08 -10.31
C LEU A 55 9.18 -21.88 -9.68
N ARG A 56 10.12 -21.43 -10.50
CA ARG A 56 11.49 -21.09 -10.07
C ARG A 56 11.58 -19.68 -9.51
N VAL A 57 12.24 -19.56 -8.37
CA VAL A 57 12.57 -18.29 -7.72
C VAL A 57 14.08 -18.17 -7.61
N ASN A 58 14.64 -17.14 -8.24
CA ASN A 58 16.02 -16.72 -8.04
C ASN A 58 16.04 -15.74 -6.87
N SER A 59 16.67 -16.14 -5.77
CA SER A 59 16.73 -15.38 -4.53
C SER A 59 18.10 -14.75 -4.32
N ILE A 60 18.08 -13.58 -3.69
CA ILE A 60 19.26 -12.95 -3.13
C ILE A 60 19.69 -13.68 -1.83
N PRO A 61 20.97 -13.62 -1.46
CA PRO A 61 21.47 -14.37 -0.29
C PRO A 61 20.85 -13.98 1.05
N GLU A 62 20.31 -12.78 1.16
CA GLU A 62 19.72 -12.21 2.38
C GLU A 62 18.28 -12.71 2.62
N LEU A 63 17.69 -13.41 1.65
CA LEU A 63 16.32 -13.90 1.70
C LEU A 63 16.29 -15.43 1.55
N THR A 64 15.90 -16.12 2.62
CA THR A 64 15.72 -17.58 2.58
C THR A 64 14.38 -17.95 1.93
N GLN A 65 14.30 -19.16 1.37
CA GLN A 65 13.03 -19.71 0.87
C GLN A 65 11.94 -19.70 1.97
N LYS A 66 12.30 -20.09 3.20
CA LYS A 66 11.37 -20.12 4.34
C LYS A 66 10.80 -18.73 4.63
N ASP A 67 11.65 -17.70 4.66
CA ASP A 67 11.23 -16.33 4.95
C ASP A 67 10.28 -15.80 3.86
N LEU A 68 10.61 -16.02 2.58
CA LEU A 68 9.75 -15.57 1.47
C LEU A 68 8.39 -16.28 1.49
N LEU A 69 8.38 -17.60 1.70
CA LEU A 69 7.15 -18.38 1.72
C LEU A 69 6.31 -18.10 2.97
N ALA A 70 6.91 -17.65 4.07
CA ALA A 70 6.18 -17.20 5.25
C ALA A 70 5.58 -15.79 5.09
N PHE A 71 6.15 -14.96 4.21
CA PHE A 71 5.78 -13.55 4.05
C PHE A 71 4.34 -13.38 3.52
N PRO A 72 3.43 -12.74 4.29
CA PRO A 72 2.02 -12.61 3.91
C PRO A 72 1.78 -11.97 2.54
N ALA A 73 2.49 -10.88 2.24
CA ALA A 73 2.35 -10.18 0.96
C ALA A 73 2.71 -11.09 -0.23
N PHE A 74 3.79 -11.87 -0.12
CA PHE A 74 4.16 -12.83 -1.16
C PHE A 74 3.10 -13.92 -1.34
N LYS A 75 2.62 -14.53 -0.25
CA LYS A 75 1.57 -15.56 -0.29
C LYS A 75 0.29 -15.06 -0.96
N ILE A 76 -0.18 -13.87 -0.58
CA ILE A 76 -1.39 -13.27 -1.13
C ILE A 76 -1.20 -12.95 -2.61
N TRP A 77 -0.09 -12.28 -2.96
CA TRP A 77 0.22 -11.90 -4.34
C TRP A 77 0.32 -13.12 -5.25
N ILE A 78 1.09 -14.15 -4.88
CA ILE A 78 1.30 -15.32 -5.74
C ILE A 78 0.00 -16.12 -5.94
N ALA A 79 -0.78 -16.32 -4.87
CA ALA A 79 -2.06 -17.02 -4.95
C ALA A 79 -3.06 -16.27 -5.84
N THR A 80 -3.14 -14.94 -5.69
CA THR A 80 -4.04 -14.09 -6.48
C THR A 80 -3.63 -14.08 -7.96
N LEU A 81 -2.33 -13.95 -8.24
CA LEU A 81 -1.82 -13.98 -9.61
C LEU A 81 -2.05 -15.34 -10.27
N GLN A 82 -1.76 -16.44 -9.59
CA GLN A 82 -1.99 -17.79 -10.12
C GLN A 82 -3.47 -18.04 -10.41
N GLN A 83 -4.37 -17.60 -9.52
CA GLN A 83 -5.81 -17.66 -9.76
C GLN A 83 -6.22 -16.80 -10.97
N SER A 84 -5.64 -15.60 -11.13
CA SER A 84 -5.92 -14.78 -12.30
C SER A 84 -5.42 -15.43 -13.60
N LEU A 85 -4.24 -16.04 -13.58
CA LEU A 85 -3.66 -16.70 -14.75
C LEU A 85 -4.45 -17.96 -15.14
N SER A 86 -4.94 -18.74 -14.18
CA SER A 86 -5.70 -19.96 -14.44
C SER A 86 -7.03 -19.70 -15.15
N ARG A 87 -7.61 -18.51 -14.98
CA ARG A 87 -8.85 -18.10 -15.66
C ARG A 87 -8.74 -18.05 -17.17
N GLN A 88 -7.52 -17.91 -17.71
CA GLN A 88 -7.27 -17.97 -19.15
C GLN A 88 -7.65 -19.33 -19.75
N GLN A 89 -7.85 -20.38 -18.94
CA GLN A 89 -8.36 -21.68 -19.39
C GLN A 89 -9.81 -21.60 -19.90
N HIS A 90 -10.58 -20.59 -19.50
CA HIS A 90 -11.94 -20.41 -19.99
C HIS A 90 -11.95 -19.91 -21.45
N PRO A 91 -12.73 -20.53 -22.36
CA PRO A 91 -12.77 -20.14 -23.78
C PRO A 91 -13.16 -18.69 -24.06
N SER A 92 -13.90 -18.06 -23.14
CA SER A 92 -14.33 -16.66 -23.23
C SER A 92 -13.29 -15.65 -22.76
N HIS A 93 -12.19 -16.09 -22.13
CA HIS A 93 -11.17 -15.20 -21.61
C HIS A 93 -10.37 -14.54 -22.74
N GLU A 94 -10.06 -13.24 -22.64
CA GLU A 94 -9.37 -12.47 -23.68
C GLU A 94 -8.06 -13.14 -24.14
N PHE A 95 -7.29 -13.66 -23.19
CA PHE A 95 -6.02 -14.35 -23.43
C PHE A 95 -6.12 -15.88 -23.59
N HIS A 96 -7.31 -16.46 -23.80
CA HIS A 96 -7.47 -17.91 -23.90
C HIS A 96 -6.64 -18.56 -25.01
N LYS A 97 -6.56 -17.89 -26.17
CA LYS A 97 -5.87 -18.42 -27.36
C LYS A 97 -4.36 -18.57 -27.15
N ASP A 98 -3.76 -17.69 -26.36
CA ASP A 98 -2.34 -17.72 -26.03
C ASP A 98 -2.13 -17.23 -24.59
N PRO A 99 -2.28 -18.11 -23.59
CA PRO A 99 -2.31 -17.73 -22.19
C PRO A 99 -0.94 -17.29 -21.69
N TYR A 100 -0.94 -16.24 -20.89
CA TYR A 100 0.22 -15.82 -20.11
C TYR A 100 0.51 -16.82 -19.00
N VAL A 101 1.80 -17.07 -18.75
CA VAL A 101 2.29 -17.93 -17.68
C VAL A 101 3.36 -17.21 -16.88
N LEU A 102 3.32 -17.36 -15.56
CA LEU A 102 4.42 -16.94 -14.69
C LEU A 102 5.56 -17.96 -14.80
N ARG A 103 6.64 -17.58 -15.49
CA ARG A 103 7.76 -18.48 -15.80
C ARG A 103 8.81 -18.54 -14.68
N LYS A 104 9.10 -17.40 -14.08
CA LYS A 104 10.07 -17.27 -12.98
C LYS A 104 9.86 -15.99 -12.19
N ILE A 105 10.49 -15.94 -11.02
CA ILE A 105 10.59 -14.75 -10.17
C ILE A 105 12.06 -14.49 -9.88
N ASP A 106 12.51 -13.25 -10.08
CA ASP A 106 13.82 -12.77 -9.66
C ASP A 106 13.64 -11.80 -8.48
N ILE A 107 14.10 -12.17 -7.28
CA ILE A 107 14.14 -11.28 -6.13
C ILE A 107 15.28 -10.29 -6.34
N GLN A 108 15.00 -8.99 -6.18
CA GLN A 108 15.95 -7.92 -6.47
C GLN A 108 16.49 -7.27 -5.19
N ALA A 109 15.63 -7.07 -4.19
CA ALA A 109 15.99 -6.46 -2.92
C ALA A 109 14.96 -6.82 -1.84
N VAL A 110 15.38 -6.73 -0.58
CA VAL A 110 14.49 -6.84 0.58
C VAL A 110 14.83 -5.77 1.60
N ASP A 111 13.80 -5.30 2.31
CA ASP A 111 13.95 -4.53 3.53
C ASP A 111 13.50 -5.37 4.71
N ARG A 112 14.27 -5.31 5.80
CA ARG A 112 13.93 -5.96 7.06
C ARG A 112 13.71 -4.90 8.14
N PHE A 113 12.67 -5.11 8.94
CA PHE A 113 12.34 -4.26 10.07
C PHE A 113 12.88 -4.87 11.38
N GLY A 114 12.63 -4.21 12.50
CA GLY A 114 13.07 -4.64 13.83
C GLY A 114 12.85 -6.14 14.08
N GLY A 115 13.81 -6.76 14.79
CA GLY A 115 13.82 -8.22 15.00
C GLY A 115 14.12 -9.04 13.74
N ASN A 116 14.72 -8.43 12.70
CA ASN A 116 15.06 -9.07 11.43
C ASN A 116 13.84 -9.59 10.64
N ARG A 117 12.65 -9.08 10.95
CA ARG A 117 11.39 -9.45 10.28
C ARG A 117 11.41 -8.94 8.84
N LEU A 118 11.04 -9.80 7.89
CA LEU A 118 10.92 -9.40 6.49
C LEU A 118 9.79 -8.37 6.35
N GLY A 119 10.14 -7.20 5.82
CA GLY A 119 9.26 -6.04 5.71
C GLY A 119 8.78 -5.85 4.28
N PHE A 120 9.70 -5.57 3.36
CA PHE A 120 9.40 -5.34 1.95
C PHE A 120 10.21 -6.27 1.04
N VAL A 121 9.65 -6.61 -0.11
CA VAL A 121 10.35 -7.40 -1.15
C VAL A 121 10.17 -6.73 -2.50
N LYS A 122 11.27 -6.37 -3.16
CA LYS A 122 11.28 -5.98 -4.56
C LYS A 122 11.58 -7.21 -5.42
N LEU A 123 10.73 -7.49 -6.40
CA LEU A 123 10.92 -8.59 -7.33
C LEU A 123 10.59 -8.22 -8.78
N LYS A 124 11.09 -9.03 -9.69
CA LYS A 124 10.69 -9.07 -11.10
C LYS A 124 10.05 -10.41 -11.42
N ALA A 125 8.78 -10.40 -11.77
CA ALA A 125 8.07 -11.56 -12.31
C ALA A 125 8.25 -11.62 -13.83
N ASP A 126 8.58 -12.80 -14.36
CA ASP A 126 8.56 -13.06 -15.79
C ASP A 126 7.21 -13.67 -16.15
N VAL A 127 6.36 -12.86 -16.76
CA VAL A 127 5.03 -13.26 -17.21
C VAL A 127 4.97 -13.08 -18.71
N SER A 128 4.86 -14.19 -19.43
CA SER A 128 4.82 -14.19 -20.90
C SER A 128 4.01 -15.34 -21.47
N ASN A 129 3.53 -15.17 -22.70
CA ASN A 129 2.76 -16.18 -23.43
C ASN A 129 3.63 -16.97 -24.42
N GLY A 130 3.02 -17.84 -25.23
CA GLY A 130 3.72 -18.71 -26.18
C GLY A 130 4.37 -17.95 -27.34
N GLN A 131 3.85 -16.77 -27.70
CA GLN A 131 4.41 -15.90 -28.73
C GLN A 131 5.57 -15.00 -28.23
N GLY A 132 5.88 -15.04 -26.94
CA GLY A 132 6.95 -14.24 -26.34
C GLY A 132 6.53 -12.81 -25.98
N GLU A 133 5.23 -12.48 -26.03
CA GLU A 133 4.71 -11.24 -25.47
C GLU A 133 4.86 -11.27 -23.94
N THR A 134 5.16 -10.12 -23.34
CA THR A 134 5.44 -10.02 -21.90
C THR A 134 4.52 -9.00 -21.23
N LEU A 135 4.15 -9.28 -19.97
CA LEU A 135 3.49 -8.32 -19.10
C LEU A 135 4.52 -7.63 -18.19
N PRO A 136 4.31 -6.35 -17.82
CA PRO A 136 5.14 -5.70 -16.81
C PRO A 136 5.10 -6.47 -15.48
N GLY A 137 6.26 -6.95 -15.05
CA GLY A 137 6.38 -7.76 -13.83
C GLY A 137 7.23 -7.11 -12.73
N SER A 138 7.40 -5.79 -12.74
CA SER A 138 8.13 -5.09 -11.68
C SER A 138 7.21 -4.91 -10.47
N VAL A 139 7.44 -5.67 -9.39
CA VAL A 139 6.54 -5.73 -8.23
C VAL A 139 7.29 -5.31 -6.97
N PHE A 140 6.66 -4.46 -6.17
CA PHE A 140 7.08 -4.12 -4.82
C PHE A 140 6.04 -4.69 -3.85
N LEU A 141 6.43 -5.72 -3.11
CA LEU A 141 5.58 -6.36 -2.12
C LEU A 141 5.72 -5.64 -0.79
N ARG A 142 4.65 -4.96 -0.42
CA ARG A 142 4.44 -4.22 0.81
C ARG A 142 3.41 -4.90 1.70
N GLY A 143 2.40 -5.53 1.10
CA GLY A 143 1.22 -6.05 1.78
C GLY A 143 0.14 -5.01 2.01
N GLY A 144 -0.95 -5.43 2.64
CA GLY A 144 -2.11 -4.58 2.89
C GLY A 144 -1.97 -3.65 4.09
N SER A 145 -2.68 -2.54 4.03
CA SER A 145 -2.83 -1.56 5.09
C SER A 145 -4.31 -1.20 5.26
N VAL A 146 -4.65 -0.37 6.24
CA VAL A 146 -5.99 0.20 6.46
C VAL A 146 -5.89 1.71 6.60
N GLY A 147 -6.92 2.43 6.15
CA GLY A 147 -7.02 3.89 6.32
C GLY A 147 -8.35 4.27 6.95
N MET A 148 -8.33 5.27 7.85
CA MET A 148 -9.50 5.64 8.65
C MET A 148 -9.80 7.13 8.54
N LEU A 149 -10.93 7.47 7.90
CA LEU A 149 -11.48 8.81 7.96
C LEU A 149 -12.26 9.00 9.26
N LEU A 150 -11.67 9.69 10.21
CA LEU A 150 -12.31 10.05 11.48
C LEU A 150 -12.93 11.44 11.39
N ILE A 151 -14.24 11.53 11.60
CA ILE A 151 -14.96 12.80 11.68
C ILE A 151 -15.49 12.98 13.10
N LEU A 152 -15.07 14.05 13.77
CA LEU A 152 -15.52 14.41 15.10
C LEU A 152 -16.48 15.59 15.03
N GLN A 153 -17.52 15.56 15.84
CA GLN A 153 -18.49 16.64 15.96
C GLN A 153 -18.86 16.90 17.42
N PRO A 154 -19.01 18.16 17.84
CA PRO A 154 -19.55 18.49 19.15
C PRO A 154 -20.92 17.83 19.41
N ASN A 155 -21.07 17.21 20.57
CA ASN A 155 -22.32 16.56 20.95
C ASN A 155 -23.43 17.53 21.42
N ASP A 156 -23.11 18.82 21.58
CA ASP A 156 -24.03 19.89 21.96
C ASP A 156 -24.84 20.48 20.78
N LEU A 157 -24.53 20.08 19.55
CA LEU A 157 -25.27 20.49 18.35
C LEU A 157 -26.46 19.55 18.07
N PRO A 158 -27.52 20.02 17.37
CA PRO A 158 -28.59 19.15 16.86
C PRO A 158 -28.04 17.98 16.03
N LYS A 159 -28.66 16.79 16.12
CA LYS A 159 -28.14 15.55 15.48
C LYS A 159 -28.08 15.64 13.95
N ASP A 160 -28.97 16.40 13.34
CA ASP A 160 -29.08 16.69 11.91
C ASP A 160 -28.17 17.84 11.47
N SER A 161 -27.43 18.46 12.39
CA SER A 161 -26.50 19.53 12.05
C SER A 161 -25.26 18.99 11.38
N GLU A 162 -24.83 19.67 10.31
CA GLU A 162 -23.53 19.44 9.65
C GLU A 162 -22.45 20.44 10.12
N LYS A 163 -22.78 21.30 11.09
CA LYS A 163 -21.84 22.30 11.63
C LYS A 163 -20.74 21.66 12.48
N ASP A 164 -19.59 22.31 12.52
CA ASP A 164 -18.43 21.97 13.35
C ASP A 164 -17.89 20.54 13.21
N LYS A 165 -18.16 19.85 12.10
CA LYS A 165 -17.49 18.59 11.76
C LYS A 165 -16.02 18.85 11.46
N LYS A 166 -15.13 18.10 12.13
CA LYS A 166 -13.69 18.17 11.96
C LYS A 166 -13.14 16.80 11.57
N ALA A 167 -12.33 16.74 10.52
CA ALA A 167 -11.58 15.53 10.19
C ALA A 167 -10.31 15.46 11.04
N VAL A 168 -9.99 14.28 11.56
CA VAL A 168 -8.71 14.03 12.23
C VAL A 168 -7.68 13.63 11.19
N LEU A 169 -6.54 14.30 11.22
CA LEU A 169 -5.37 13.98 10.41
C LEU A 169 -4.16 13.77 11.33
N THR A 170 -3.24 12.94 10.88
CA THR A 170 -1.90 12.79 11.46
C THR A 170 -0.89 13.50 10.57
N ILE A 171 0.17 14.04 11.17
CA ILE A 171 1.31 14.59 10.45
C ILE A 171 2.48 13.64 10.64
N GLN A 172 2.95 13.02 9.56
CA GLN A 172 4.02 12.03 9.62
C GLN A 172 5.13 12.32 8.60
N PRO A 173 6.40 11.96 8.88
CA PRO A 173 7.42 11.88 7.86
C PRO A 173 7.10 10.76 6.87
N ARG A 174 7.02 11.11 5.58
CA ARG A 174 6.86 10.19 4.46
C ARG A 174 8.02 10.40 3.50
N ILE A 175 9.15 9.75 3.80
CA ILE A 175 10.35 9.77 2.95
C ILE A 175 10.05 9.34 1.50
N PRO A 176 9.23 8.29 1.23
CA PRO A 176 8.88 7.94 -0.15
C PRO A 176 8.15 9.05 -0.93
N VAL A 177 7.48 9.97 -0.22
CA VAL A 177 6.78 11.13 -0.79
C VAL A 177 7.68 12.38 -0.79
N GLY A 178 8.84 12.32 -0.15
CA GLY A 178 9.75 13.46 -0.01
C GLY A 178 9.27 14.52 1.00
N SER A 179 8.43 14.15 1.96
CA SER A 179 7.89 15.07 2.98
C SER A 179 8.25 14.64 4.39
N LEU A 180 8.61 15.59 5.25
CA LEU A 180 8.80 15.37 6.70
C LEU A 180 7.57 15.75 7.53
N SER A 181 6.54 16.32 6.90
CA SER A 181 5.33 16.82 7.56
C SER A 181 4.11 16.58 6.67
N PHE A 182 3.90 15.32 6.28
CA PHE A 182 2.83 14.94 5.38
C PHE A 182 1.51 14.82 6.16
N PRO A 183 0.47 15.61 5.84
CA PRO A 183 -0.85 15.44 6.42
C PRO A 183 -1.59 14.29 5.74
N GLU A 184 -2.06 13.33 6.53
CA GLU A 184 -2.82 12.19 6.05
C GLU A 184 -3.85 11.72 7.07
N ILE A 185 -4.81 10.91 6.62
CA ILE A 185 -5.70 10.21 7.54
C ILE A 185 -4.92 9.16 8.33
N PRO A 186 -5.33 8.85 9.57
CA PRO A 186 -4.80 7.73 10.32
C PRO A 186 -4.78 6.44 9.49
N ALA A 187 -3.65 5.73 9.51
CA ALA A 187 -3.45 4.55 8.68
C ALA A 187 -2.39 3.61 9.25
N GLY A 188 -2.61 2.30 9.10
CA GLY A 188 -1.73 1.29 9.67
C GLY A 188 -1.59 0.05 8.81
N MET A 189 -0.53 -0.72 9.04
CA MET A 189 -0.29 -1.97 8.33
C MET A 189 -1.18 -3.08 8.91
N LEU A 190 -1.68 -3.96 8.06
CA LEU A 190 -2.40 -5.14 8.54
C LEU A 190 -1.41 -6.10 9.21
N ASP A 191 -1.74 -6.53 10.43
CA ASP A 191 -1.08 -7.64 11.11
C ASP A 191 -1.81 -8.98 10.84
N ASP A 192 -1.19 -10.09 11.25
CA ASP A 192 -1.71 -11.45 11.02
C ASP A 192 -2.93 -11.79 11.90
N SER A 193 -3.55 -10.84 12.62
CA SER A 193 -4.34 -11.16 13.84
C SER A 193 -5.81 -10.72 13.89
N GLY A 194 -6.45 -10.22 12.81
CA GLY A 194 -7.85 -9.80 12.93
C GLY A 194 -8.62 -9.47 11.65
N THR A 195 -9.84 -8.93 11.85
CA THR A 195 -10.65 -8.32 10.79
C THR A 195 -10.07 -6.96 10.40
N PHE A 196 -10.32 -6.48 9.17
CA PHE A 196 -9.89 -5.14 8.76
C PHE A 196 -10.44 -4.03 9.69
N ALA A 197 -11.67 -4.19 10.18
CA ALA A 197 -12.26 -3.26 11.16
C ALA A 197 -11.54 -3.33 12.51
N GLY A 198 -11.12 -4.51 12.97
CA GLY A 198 -10.33 -4.67 14.19
C GLY A 198 -8.96 -4.00 14.09
N ALA A 199 -8.27 -4.17 12.96
CA ALA A 199 -7.02 -3.48 12.69
C ALA A 199 -7.21 -1.95 12.66
N ALA A 200 -8.23 -1.46 11.95
CA ALA A 200 -8.55 -0.04 11.90
C ALA A 200 -8.85 0.56 13.29
N ALA A 201 -9.64 -0.14 14.12
CA ALA A 201 -9.94 0.30 15.48
C ALA A 201 -8.69 0.40 16.37
N LYS A 202 -7.79 -0.59 16.29
CA LYS A 202 -6.51 -0.61 17.01
C LYS A 202 -5.62 0.56 16.58
N GLU A 203 -5.46 0.76 15.27
CA GLU A 203 -4.64 1.84 14.72
C GLU A 203 -5.17 3.23 15.10
N ILE A 204 -6.50 3.43 15.13
CA ILE A 204 -7.11 4.67 15.63
C ILE A 204 -6.71 4.93 17.09
N GLN A 205 -6.76 3.90 17.93
CA GLN A 205 -6.41 4.03 19.34
C GLN A 205 -4.92 4.36 19.51
N GLU A 206 -4.04 3.70 18.75
CA GLU A 206 -2.59 3.93 18.82
C GLU A 206 -2.18 5.33 18.32
N GLU A 207 -2.77 5.79 17.21
CA GLU A 207 -2.41 7.07 16.59
C GLU A 207 -3.13 8.29 17.15
N THR A 208 -4.32 8.14 17.74
CA THR A 208 -5.14 9.27 18.22
C THR A 208 -5.47 9.20 19.71
N GLY A 209 -5.41 8.01 20.31
CA GLY A 209 -5.89 7.75 21.66
C GLY A 209 -7.42 7.63 21.78
N LEU A 210 -8.16 7.68 20.67
CA LEU A 210 -9.61 7.50 20.67
C LEU A 210 -9.97 6.01 20.73
N LEU A 211 -10.89 5.66 21.64
CA LEU A 211 -11.50 4.35 21.64
C LEU A 211 -12.64 4.31 20.61
N VAL A 212 -12.50 3.44 19.63
CA VAL A 212 -13.49 3.19 18.58
C VAL A 212 -13.75 1.70 18.52
N GLU A 213 -15.00 1.31 18.69
CA GLU A 213 -15.42 -0.08 18.57
C GLU A 213 -15.55 -0.47 17.09
N GLN A 214 -15.36 -1.75 16.77
CA GLN A 214 -15.40 -2.22 15.37
C GLN A 214 -16.74 -1.93 14.69
N ASN A 215 -17.85 -1.93 15.43
CA ASN A 215 -19.18 -1.66 14.92
C ASN A 215 -19.46 -0.16 14.68
N GLU A 216 -18.59 0.73 15.16
CA GLU A 216 -18.63 2.16 14.84
C GLU A 216 -17.97 2.47 13.47
N LEU A 217 -17.26 1.50 12.89
CA LEU A 217 -16.55 1.64 11.62
C LEU A 217 -17.43 1.24 10.43
N ILE A 218 -17.58 2.17 9.50
CA ILE A 218 -18.25 1.95 8.22
C ILE A 218 -17.17 1.63 7.17
N ASP A 219 -17.19 0.43 6.60
CA ASP A 219 -16.32 0.05 5.47
C ASP A 219 -16.79 0.76 4.19
N MET A 220 -16.15 1.90 3.89
CA MET A 220 -16.49 2.70 2.71
C MET A 220 -16.13 1.98 1.43
N THR A 221 -15.09 1.15 1.42
CA THR A 221 -14.68 0.44 0.22
C THR A 221 -15.67 -0.66 -0.12
N ALA A 222 -16.13 -1.42 0.88
CA ALA A 222 -17.20 -2.39 0.70
C ALA A 222 -18.50 -1.74 0.20
N LEU A 223 -18.88 -0.58 0.75
CA LEU A 223 -20.06 0.15 0.29
C LEU A 223 -19.93 0.63 -1.16
N ALA A 224 -18.78 1.20 -1.53
CA ALA A 224 -18.53 1.65 -2.89
C ALA A 224 -18.58 0.49 -3.90
N LEU A 225 -18.03 -0.67 -3.53
CA LEU A 225 -18.02 -1.86 -4.37
C LEU A 225 -19.38 -2.56 -4.46
N GLN A 226 -20.27 -2.42 -3.48
CA GLN A 226 -21.66 -2.91 -3.58
C GLN A 226 -22.50 -2.12 -4.59
N VAL A 227 -22.14 -0.85 -4.83
CA VAL A 227 -22.83 0.02 -5.80
C VAL A 227 -22.33 -0.23 -7.22
N GLY A 228 -21.10 -0.73 -7.37
CA GLY A 228 -20.68 -1.39 -8.60
C GLY A 228 -21.31 -2.78 -8.68
N GLN A 229 -21.79 -3.21 -9.85
CA GLN A 229 -21.98 -4.66 -10.04
C GLN A 229 -20.64 -5.32 -9.76
N GLU A 230 -20.56 -6.20 -8.75
CA GLU A 230 -19.44 -7.13 -8.61
C GLU A 230 -19.27 -7.75 -10.01
N PRO A 231 -18.16 -7.47 -10.71
CA PRO A 231 -17.98 -8.06 -12.00
C PRO A 231 -18.01 -9.57 -11.77
N ASP A 232 -18.90 -10.28 -12.45
CA ASP A 232 -19.11 -11.74 -12.38
C ASP A 232 -17.90 -12.53 -12.95
N TYR A 233 -16.72 -11.96 -12.82
CA TYR A 233 -15.47 -12.41 -13.39
C TYR A 233 -14.70 -13.31 -12.42
N GLY A 234 -15.12 -13.45 -11.16
CA GLY A 234 -14.54 -14.42 -10.22
C GLY A 234 -13.11 -14.09 -9.75
N GLU A 235 -12.70 -12.83 -9.84
CA GLU A 235 -11.43 -12.34 -9.27
C GLU A 235 -11.52 -12.29 -7.75
N ARG A 236 -10.47 -12.78 -7.07
CA ARG A 236 -10.40 -12.83 -5.60
C ARG A 236 -9.48 -11.75 -5.05
N LEU A 237 -9.64 -10.52 -5.54
CA LEU A 237 -8.92 -9.36 -5.01
C LEU A 237 -9.52 -8.92 -3.67
N GLN A 238 -8.72 -8.22 -2.88
CA GLN A 238 -9.21 -7.62 -1.64
C GLN A 238 -10.11 -6.45 -1.98
N ARG A 239 -11.20 -6.30 -1.21
CA ARG A 239 -12.15 -5.17 -1.36
C ARG A 239 -11.52 -3.91 -0.79
N ALA A 240 -10.71 -3.26 -1.61
CA ALA A 240 -9.77 -2.24 -1.18
C ALA A 240 -9.42 -1.28 -2.32
N VAL A 241 -8.89 -0.10 -1.98
CA VAL A 241 -8.23 0.77 -2.95
C VAL A 241 -6.82 0.26 -3.20
N TYR A 242 -6.39 0.23 -4.46
CA TYR A 242 -5.02 -0.11 -4.86
C TYR A 242 -4.30 1.16 -5.33
N PRO A 243 -3.49 1.82 -4.47
CA PRO A 243 -2.95 3.15 -4.76
C PRO A 243 -1.99 3.17 -5.95
N SER A 244 -1.29 2.06 -6.20
CA SER A 244 -0.30 1.93 -7.28
C SER A 244 -0.29 0.51 -7.88
N ALA A 245 -1.43 0.09 -8.44
CA ALA A 245 -1.62 -1.25 -9.01
C ALA A 245 -0.65 -1.62 -10.15
N GLY A 246 0.12 -0.67 -10.69
CA GLY A 246 1.15 -0.92 -11.70
C GLY A 246 2.50 -1.37 -11.14
N GLY A 247 2.71 -1.32 -9.81
CA GLY A 247 4.02 -1.62 -9.22
C GLY A 247 4.03 -2.03 -7.75
N SER A 248 2.91 -1.96 -7.04
CA SER A 248 2.76 -2.37 -5.63
C SER A 248 1.60 -3.33 -5.47
N ASP A 249 1.72 -4.30 -4.56
CA ASP A 249 0.59 -5.15 -4.14
C ASP A 249 -0.27 -4.49 -3.05
N GLU A 250 0.10 -3.30 -2.59
CA GLU A 250 -0.61 -2.59 -1.52
C GLU A 250 -2.08 -2.39 -1.86
N PHE A 251 -2.91 -2.80 -0.89
CA PHE A 251 -4.34 -2.62 -0.89
C PHE A 251 -4.75 -1.98 0.43
N ILE A 252 -5.68 -1.02 0.37
CA ILE A 252 -6.12 -0.21 1.51
C ILE A 252 -7.65 -0.22 1.58
N PRO A 253 -8.28 -1.02 2.45
CA PRO A 253 -9.66 -0.81 2.85
C PRO A 253 -9.77 0.52 3.60
N LEU A 254 -10.79 1.31 3.25
CA LEU A 254 -11.02 2.62 3.83
C LEU A 254 -12.25 2.59 4.73
N PHE A 255 -12.08 3.01 5.99
CA PHE A 255 -13.14 3.07 6.98
C PHE A 255 -13.52 4.52 7.30
N LEU A 256 -14.79 4.73 7.62
CA LEU A 256 -15.32 5.97 8.16
C LEU A 256 -15.78 5.73 9.60
N CYS A 257 -15.35 6.60 10.51
CA CYS A 257 -15.91 6.70 11.86
C CYS A 257 -16.41 8.13 12.06
N GLN A 258 -17.67 8.27 12.48
CA GLN A 258 -18.24 9.56 12.86
C GLN A 258 -18.59 9.54 14.35
N LYS A 259 -17.91 10.36 15.15
CA LYS A 259 -18.12 10.39 16.61
C LYS A 259 -18.61 11.76 17.07
N ARG A 260 -19.57 11.74 17.99
CA ARG A 260 -20.05 12.92 18.71
C ARG A 260 -19.52 12.93 20.13
N MET A 261 -18.83 14.00 20.51
CA MET A 261 -18.15 14.10 21.81
C MET A 261 -18.05 15.55 22.30
N PRO A 262 -17.71 15.80 23.59
CA PRO A 262 -17.58 17.15 24.12
C PRO A 262 -16.57 18.00 23.36
N ARG A 263 -16.84 19.31 23.21
CA ARG A 263 -15.93 20.25 22.52
C ARG A 263 -14.52 20.24 23.08
N SER A 264 -14.42 20.22 24.42
CA SER A 264 -13.16 20.18 25.15
C SER A 264 -12.30 18.97 24.79
N GLU A 265 -12.91 17.80 24.58
CA GLU A 265 -12.18 16.60 24.18
C GLU A 265 -11.73 16.67 22.71
N ILE A 266 -12.55 17.23 21.81
CA ILE A 266 -12.15 17.45 20.40
C ILE A 266 -10.97 18.42 20.34
N GLU A 267 -11.01 19.49 21.12
CA GLU A 267 -9.93 20.48 21.19
C GLU A 267 -8.65 19.88 21.79
N ALA A 268 -8.77 19.00 22.79
CA ALA A 268 -7.63 18.32 23.40
C ALA A 268 -6.88 17.37 22.45
N LEU A 269 -7.49 16.95 21.34
CA LEU A 269 -6.81 16.15 20.31
C LEU A 269 -5.92 17.02 19.40
N GLN A 270 -6.13 18.33 19.34
CA GLN A 270 -5.36 19.22 18.48
C GLN A 270 -3.92 19.36 18.97
N GLY A 271 -2.95 19.13 18.09
CA GLY A 271 -1.53 19.28 18.41
C GLY A 271 -0.96 18.18 19.32
N LYS A 272 -1.73 17.13 19.61
CA LYS A 272 -1.24 15.97 20.36
C LYS A 272 -0.21 15.22 19.50
N LEU A 273 0.97 14.99 20.07
CA LEU A 273 1.97 14.11 19.48
C LEU A 273 1.64 12.67 19.89
N SER A 274 1.05 11.90 18.98
CA SER A 274 0.73 10.48 19.15
C SER A 274 1.28 9.67 17.96
N GLY A 275 1.55 8.38 18.18
CA GLY A 275 2.25 7.49 17.24
C GLY A 275 3.50 6.83 17.83
N LEU A 276 3.77 5.58 17.43
CA LEU A 276 4.94 4.81 17.87
C LEU A 276 6.24 5.47 17.40
N ARG A 277 7.07 5.93 18.35
CA ARG A 277 8.43 6.45 18.10
C ARG A 277 9.45 5.32 17.97
N GLY A 278 9.15 4.30 17.17
CA GLY A 278 9.99 3.12 17.07
C GLY A 278 9.87 2.40 15.74
N CYS A 279 10.68 2.81 14.78
CA CYS A 279 11.16 1.99 13.68
C CYS A 279 12.68 2.10 13.64
#